data_AF-A0A5K0XMG1-F1
#
_entry.id   AF-A0A5K0XMG1-F1
#
_cell.length_a   1.000
_cell.length_b   1.000
_cell.length_c   1.000
_cell.angle_alpha   90.00
_cell.angle_beta   90.00
_cell.angle_gamma   90.00
#
_symmetry.space_group_name_H-M   'P 1'
#
loop_
_entity.id
_entity.type
_entity.pdbx_description
1 polymer ?
#
loop_
_entity_poly.entity_id
_entity_poly.type
_entity_poly.pdbx_seq_one_letter_code
_entity_poly.pdbx_strand_id
1 'polypeptide(L)'
;LTGTIEESLSKTSKDEAQGAEVSLRSDFQSLLCIKTNFEDDPDSIMRVIRDFYLCCSALASADGGKDPTMSWVPKALASLAFQAIRELSRAIFCDLDQSIRRTITKLNDEFLLVPNEDKLVLEMMPIVFPMMKHVISDSLIDAMEDTVVDSCARASVGSAIVASHCLRWSIER
;
A
#
# COMPACT_ATOMS: atom_id res chain seq x y z
N LEU A 1 3.34 13.48 5.64
CA LEU A 1 3.40 12.01 5.44
C LEU A 1 3.94 11.65 4.06
N THR A 2 3.26 11.99 2.97
CA THR A 2 3.66 11.60 1.61
C THR A 2 4.94 12.25 1.11
N GLY A 3 5.13 13.57 1.29
CA GLY A 3 6.29 14.29 0.74
C GLY A 3 7.66 13.74 1.16
N THR A 4 7.81 13.27 2.40
CA THR A 4 9.07 12.67 2.90
C THR A 4 9.36 11.32 2.25
N ILE A 5 8.31 10.52 2.01
CA ILE A 5 8.43 9.20 1.36
C ILE A 5 8.72 9.41 -0.14
N GLU A 6 8.03 10.34 -0.80
CA GLU A 6 8.23 10.68 -2.20
C GLU A 6 9.64 11.23 -2.46
N GLU A 7 10.15 12.10 -1.57
CA GLU A 7 11.51 12.63 -1.66
C GLU A 7 12.55 11.51 -1.48
N SER A 8 12.33 10.61 -0.52
CA SER A 8 13.21 9.46 -0.28
C SER A 8 13.18 8.47 -1.44
N LEU A 9 12.00 8.17 -1.98
CA LEU A 9 11.81 7.39 -3.19
C LEU A 9 12.49 8.05 -4.39
N SER A 10 12.46 9.38 -4.52
CA SER A 10 13.11 10.11 -5.62
C SER A 10 14.63 10.14 -5.50
N LYS A 11 15.18 10.07 -4.29
CA LYS A 11 16.63 10.05 -4.02
C LYS A 11 17.25 8.65 -4.08
N THR A 12 16.45 7.59 -3.93
CA THR A 12 16.92 6.21 -4.11
C THR A 12 17.48 6.08 -5.53
N SER A 13 18.74 5.66 -5.68
CA SER A 13 19.55 5.97 -6.87
C SER A 13 18.94 5.41 -8.16
N LYS A 14 19.18 6.12 -9.26
CA LYS A 14 18.76 5.74 -10.62
C LYS A 14 19.78 4.81 -11.29
N ASP A 15 20.87 4.48 -10.59
CA ASP A 15 22.09 3.90 -11.17
C ASP A 15 22.11 2.37 -11.19
N GLU A 16 21.21 1.68 -10.47
CA GLU A 16 21.18 0.21 -10.40
C GLU A 16 19.95 -0.44 -11.05
N ALA A 17 19.02 0.36 -11.58
CA ALA A 17 17.69 -0.10 -11.97
C ALA A 17 17.67 -0.95 -13.24
N GLN A 18 17.65 -2.27 -13.09
CA GLN A 18 17.23 -3.21 -14.13
C GLN A 18 15.72 -3.02 -14.37
N GLY A 19 15.28 -3.02 -15.63
CA GLY A 19 13.98 -2.46 -16.08
C GLY A 19 12.69 -2.82 -15.31
N ALA A 20 12.66 -3.91 -14.54
CA ALA A 20 11.54 -4.24 -13.64
C ALA A 20 11.45 -3.28 -12.42
N GLU A 21 12.59 -2.79 -11.91
CA GLU A 21 12.68 -1.84 -10.80
C GLU A 21 12.08 -0.47 -11.18
N VAL A 22 12.34 -0.02 -12.41
CA VAL A 22 11.82 1.25 -12.94
C VAL A 22 10.28 1.23 -13.00
N SER A 23 9.68 0.07 -13.31
CA SER A 23 8.22 -0.11 -13.28
C SER A 23 7.67 -0.04 -11.86
N LEU A 24 8.27 -0.78 -10.92
CA LEU A 24 7.82 -0.82 -9.52
C LEU A 24 7.87 0.55 -8.83
N ARG A 25 8.95 1.30 -9.07
CA ARG A 25 9.09 2.65 -8.51
C ARG A 25 8.03 3.61 -9.05
N SER A 26 7.68 3.48 -10.33
CA SER A 26 6.61 4.26 -10.95
C SER A 26 5.24 3.87 -10.38
N ASP A 27 5.01 2.58 -10.14
CA ASP A 27 3.79 2.09 -9.49
C ASP A 27 3.64 2.65 -8.07
N PHE A 28 4.73 2.63 -7.27
CA PHE A 28 4.73 3.25 -5.94
C PHE A 28 4.52 4.76 -5.97
N GLN A 29 5.14 5.47 -6.91
CA GLN A 29 4.92 6.91 -7.10
C GLN A 29 3.47 7.19 -7.51
N SER A 30 2.85 6.36 -8.35
CA SER A 30 1.43 6.50 -8.69
C SER A 30 0.51 6.28 -7.48
N LEU A 31 0.86 5.37 -6.57
CA LEU A 31 0.10 5.14 -5.32
C LEU A 31 0.28 6.28 -4.31
N LEU A 32 1.42 6.97 -4.31
CA LEU A 32 1.69 8.14 -3.46
C LEU A 32 1.22 9.46 -4.06
N CYS A 33 1.03 9.51 -5.39
CA CYS A 33 0.50 10.67 -6.10
C CYS A 33 -0.97 10.86 -5.72
N ILE A 34 -1.17 11.42 -4.53
CA ILE A 34 -2.46 11.86 -4.03
C ILE A 34 -2.84 13.06 -4.87
N LYS A 35 -3.66 12.84 -5.91
CA LYS A 35 -4.28 13.94 -6.64
C LYS A 35 -5.14 14.72 -5.65
N THR A 36 -4.79 15.97 -5.42
CA THR A 36 -5.45 16.89 -4.48
C THR A 36 -6.86 17.31 -4.91
N ASN A 37 -7.48 16.61 -5.87
CA ASN A 37 -8.89 16.76 -6.19
C ASN A 37 -9.70 16.00 -5.14
N PHE A 38 -9.60 16.47 -3.90
CA PHE A 38 -10.46 16.01 -2.82
C PHE A 38 -11.84 16.58 -3.11
N GLU A 39 -12.72 15.75 -3.65
CA GLU A 39 -14.11 15.88 -3.28
C GLU A 39 -14.19 15.53 -1.79
N ASP A 40 -14.86 16.36 -0.98
CA ASP A 40 -15.10 16.15 0.46
C ASP A 40 -16.07 14.97 0.70
N ASP A 41 -15.83 13.87 0.00
CA ASP A 41 -16.60 12.64 0.01
C ASP A 41 -15.81 11.55 0.77
N PRO A 42 -16.45 10.84 1.72
CA PRO A 42 -15.80 9.79 2.51
C PRO A 42 -15.16 8.69 1.67
N ASP A 43 -15.73 8.33 0.51
CA ASP A 43 -15.16 7.28 -0.34
C ASP A 43 -13.88 7.77 -1.02
N SER A 44 -13.79 9.06 -1.36
CA SER A 44 -12.55 9.68 -1.88
C SER A 44 -11.43 9.62 -0.84
N ILE A 45 -11.74 10.00 0.41
CA ILE A 45 -10.79 9.96 1.52
C ILE A 45 -10.32 8.52 1.77
N MET A 46 -11.24 7.55 1.77
CA MET A 46 -10.89 6.15 1.98
C MET A 46 -10.04 5.55 0.85
N ARG A 47 -10.23 5.98 -0.40
CA ARG A 47 -9.31 5.61 -1.49
C ARG A 47 -7.89 6.10 -1.25
N VAL A 48 -7.75 7.35 -0.79
CA VAL A 48 -6.43 7.93 -0.48
C VAL A 48 -5.76 7.20 0.67
N ILE A 49 -6.50 6.93 1.75
CA ILE A 49 -6.00 6.15 2.91
C ILE A 49 -5.56 4.76 2.46
N ARG A 50 -6.37 4.09 1.62
CA ARG A 50 -6.09 2.78 1.07
C ARG A 50 -4.82 2.78 0.22
N ASP A 51 -4.70 3.70 -0.74
CA ASP A 51 -3.57 3.73 -1.67
C ASP A 51 -2.26 4.04 -0.94
N PHE A 52 -2.33 4.95 0.04
CA PHE A 52 -1.24 5.23 0.95
C PHE A 52 -0.85 4.01 1.81
N TYR A 53 -1.84 3.31 2.37
CA TYR A 53 -1.62 2.09 3.16
C TYR A 53 -0.97 0.99 2.32
N LEU A 54 -1.48 0.74 1.11
CA LEU A 54 -0.93 -0.25 0.17
C LEU A 54 0.53 0.06 -0.16
N CYS A 55 0.84 1.32 -0.46
CA CYS A 55 2.21 1.74 -0.76
C CYS A 55 3.14 1.54 0.45
N CYS A 56 2.76 2.10 1.61
CA CYS A 56 3.63 2.09 2.78
C CYS A 56 3.83 0.68 3.34
N SER A 57 2.80 -0.17 3.32
CA SER A 57 2.90 -1.53 3.83
C SER A 57 3.79 -2.39 2.93
N ALA A 58 3.69 -2.22 1.61
CA ALA A 58 4.57 -2.90 0.69
C ALA A 58 6.04 -2.45 0.81
N LEU A 59 6.29 -1.14 1.00
CA LEU A 59 7.65 -0.63 1.27
C LEU A 59 8.18 -1.09 2.63
N ALA A 60 7.34 -1.11 3.66
CA ALA A 60 7.73 -1.58 4.99
C ALA A 60 8.04 -3.08 5.01
N SER A 61 7.39 -3.88 4.14
CA SER A 61 7.69 -5.31 3.95
C SER A 61 9.13 -5.58 3.50
N ALA A 62 9.79 -4.60 2.90
CA ALA A 62 11.19 -4.75 2.48
C ALA A 62 12.17 -4.78 3.66
N ASP A 63 11.74 -4.36 4.86
CA ASP A 63 12.56 -4.42 6.06
C ASP A 63 12.80 -5.89 6.45
N GLY A 64 14.02 -6.36 6.20
CA GLY A 64 14.39 -7.77 6.39
C GLY A 64 15.16 -8.38 5.23
N GLY A 65 15.14 -7.76 4.04
CA GLY A 65 16.07 -8.05 2.93
C GLY A 65 16.06 -9.48 2.38
N LYS A 66 14.98 -10.25 2.59
CA LYS A 66 14.88 -11.65 2.14
C LYS A 66 14.34 -11.80 0.72
N ASP A 67 13.67 -10.78 0.20
CA ASP A 67 12.98 -10.83 -1.10
C ASP A 67 13.80 -10.10 -2.18
N PRO A 68 14.19 -10.77 -3.27
CA PRO A 68 14.97 -10.15 -4.34
C PRO A 68 14.21 -9.01 -5.04
N THR A 69 12.87 -9.03 -5.03
CA THR A 69 12.03 -8.04 -5.75
C THR A 69 12.00 -6.66 -5.07
N MET A 70 12.36 -6.58 -3.79
CA MET A 70 12.43 -5.34 -3.00
C MET A 70 13.84 -5.04 -2.46
N SER A 71 14.87 -5.70 -2.99
CA SER A 71 16.27 -5.50 -2.59
C SER A 71 16.78 -4.08 -2.83
N TRP A 72 16.15 -3.34 -3.74
CA TRP A 72 16.42 -1.94 -4.05
C TRP A 72 15.89 -0.96 -2.98
N VAL A 73 14.94 -1.37 -2.13
CA VAL A 73 14.33 -0.50 -1.11
C VAL A 73 15.29 -0.32 0.06
N PRO A 74 15.78 0.91 0.33
CA PRO A 74 16.68 1.13 1.46
C PRO A 74 15.97 0.88 2.79
N LYS A 75 16.68 0.33 3.79
CA LYS A 75 16.15 0.15 5.15
C LYS A 75 15.57 1.44 5.76
N ALA A 76 16.20 2.57 5.47
CA ALA A 76 15.70 3.88 5.91
C ALA A 76 14.31 4.19 5.31
N LEU A 77 14.08 3.85 4.04
CA LEU A 77 12.79 4.03 3.38
C LEU A 77 11.72 3.08 3.95
N ALA A 78 12.07 1.81 4.17
CA ALA A 78 11.16 0.86 4.80
C ALA A 78 10.75 1.30 6.21
N SER A 79 11.71 1.78 7.02
CA SER A 79 11.43 2.34 8.35
C SER A 79 10.55 3.59 8.30
N LEU A 80 10.80 4.49 7.34
CA LEU A 80 9.95 5.67 7.13
C LEU A 80 8.51 5.28 6.74
N ALA A 81 8.36 4.28 5.86
CA ALA A 81 7.05 3.79 5.47
C ALA A 81 6.28 3.21 6.68
N PHE A 82 6.96 2.45 7.53
CA PHE A 82 6.37 1.95 8.77
C PHE A 82 5.97 3.09 9.72
N GLN A 83 6.84 4.09 9.94
CA GLN A 83 6.50 5.26 10.76
C GLN A 83 5.30 6.03 10.21
N ALA A 84 5.20 6.14 8.89
CA ALA A 84 4.10 6.84 8.25
C ALA A 84 2.75 6.11 8.43
N ILE A 85 2.75 4.77 8.45
CA ILE A 85 1.58 3.97 8.83
C ILE A 85 1.19 4.23 10.29
N ARG A 86 2.17 4.30 11.20
CA ARG A 86 1.90 4.60 12.62
C ARG A 86 1.27 5.98 12.79
N GLU A 87 1.82 6.98 12.12
CA GLU A 87 1.27 8.34 12.15
C GLU A 87 -0.13 8.41 11.55
N LEU A 88 -0.38 7.73 10.42
CA LEU A 88 -1.72 7.63 9.84
C LEU A 88 -2.71 6.97 10.82
N SER A 89 -2.32 5.85 11.43
CA SER A 89 -3.17 5.15 12.40
C SER A 89 -3.51 6.01 13.61
N ARG A 90 -2.54 6.79 14.12
CA ARG A 90 -2.78 7.74 15.20
C ARG A 90 -3.72 8.86 14.76
N ALA A 91 -3.49 9.41 13.56
CA ALA A 91 -4.34 10.47 13.02
C ALA A 91 -5.81 10.02 12.94
N ILE A 92 -6.08 8.81 12.44
CA ILE A 92 -7.44 8.27 12.28
C ILE A 92 -8.08 7.92 13.64
N PHE A 93 -7.35 7.23 14.52
CA PHE A 93 -7.96 6.63 15.72
C PHE A 93 -7.84 7.48 16.99
N CYS A 94 -6.90 8.44 17.05
CA CYS A 94 -6.69 9.31 18.22
C CYS A 94 -7.01 10.77 17.95
N ASP A 95 -6.55 11.32 16.82
CA ASP A 95 -6.55 12.77 16.61
C ASP A 95 -7.82 13.26 15.90
N LEU A 96 -8.46 12.38 15.13
CA LEU A 96 -9.66 12.71 14.37
C LEU A 96 -10.90 12.81 15.27
N ASP A 97 -11.76 13.78 14.98
CA ASP A 97 -13.06 13.91 15.65
C ASP A 97 -13.89 12.63 15.49
N GLN A 98 -14.60 12.26 16.56
CA GLN A 98 -15.35 11.01 16.62
C GLN A 98 -16.45 10.92 15.56
N SER A 99 -17.04 12.04 15.13
CA SER A 99 -18.05 12.05 14.07
C SER A 99 -17.43 11.72 12.71
N ILE A 100 -16.31 12.36 12.37
CA ILE A 100 -15.59 12.14 11.12
C ILE A 100 -15.00 10.73 11.09
N ARG A 101 -14.44 10.26 12.22
CA ARG A 101 -13.91 8.90 12.35
C ARG A 101 -14.96 7.85 12.00
N ARG A 102 -16.18 7.96 12.53
CA ARG A 102 -17.28 7.02 12.21
C ARG A 102 -17.71 7.06 10.75
N THR A 103 -17.45 8.16 10.05
CA THR A 103 -17.74 8.27 8.62
C THR A 103 -16.73 7.51 7.77
N ILE A 104 -15.45 7.49 8.18
CA ILE A 104 -14.38 6.84 7.41
C ILE A 104 -14.03 5.43 7.90
N THR A 105 -14.21 5.12 9.18
CA THR A 105 -13.93 3.80 9.76
C THR A 105 -15.22 3.09 10.16
N LYS A 106 -15.31 1.80 9.84
CA LYS A 106 -16.41 0.91 10.25
C LYS A 106 -16.11 0.16 11.55
N LEU A 107 -14.89 0.29 12.09
CA LEU A 107 -14.57 -0.29 13.39
C LEU A 107 -15.35 0.36 14.53
N ASN A 108 -16.04 -0.48 15.29
CA ASN A 108 -16.74 -0.08 16.52
C ASN A 108 -15.75 0.15 17.66
N ASP A 109 -16.22 0.81 18.72
CA ASP A 109 -15.45 1.03 19.96
C ASP A 109 -15.12 -0.29 20.71
N GLU A 110 -15.51 -1.45 20.20
CA GLU A 110 -15.10 -2.76 20.75
C GLU A 110 -13.60 -3.02 20.62
N PHE A 111 -12.92 -2.33 19.70
CA PHE A 111 -11.48 -2.49 19.46
C PHE A 111 -10.61 -1.56 20.31
N LEU A 112 -11.13 -0.90 21.36
CA LEU A 112 -10.39 0.11 22.13
C LEU A 112 -8.99 -0.34 22.59
N LEU A 113 -8.82 -1.61 22.99
CA LEU A 113 -7.56 -2.19 23.48
C LEU A 113 -6.60 -2.64 22.37
N VAL A 114 -7.05 -2.66 21.12
CA VAL A 114 -6.24 -3.04 19.97
C VAL A 114 -5.32 -1.88 19.59
N PRO A 115 -4.00 -2.11 19.36
CA PRO A 115 -3.09 -1.09 18.85
C PRO A 115 -3.64 -0.39 17.60
N ASN A 116 -3.32 0.89 17.40
CA ASN A 116 -3.89 1.65 16.28
C ASN A 116 -3.44 1.11 14.92
N GLU A 117 -2.21 0.65 14.83
CA GLU A 117 -1.67 -0.01 13.66
C GLU A 117 -2.50 -1.25 13.31
N ASP A 118 -2.87 -2.05 14.31
CA ASP A 118 -3.71 -3.24 14.16
C ASP A 118 -5.14 -2.89 13.75
N LYS A 119 -5.72 -1.83 14.33
CA LYS A 119 -7.02 -1.29 13.89
C LYS A 119 -6.97 -0.87 12.43
N LEU A 120 -5.89 -0.22 12.00
CA LEU A 120 -5.74 0.19 10.61
C LEU A 120 -5.69 -1.03 9.68
N VAL A 121 -4.99 -2.10 10.05
CA VAL A 121 -5.00 -3.35 9.28
C VAL A 121 -6.41 -3.95 9.22
N LEU A 122 -7.14 -4.01 10.34
CA LEU A 122 -8.50 -4.54 10.38
C LEU A 122 -9.48 -3.73 9.51
N GLU A 123 -9.31 -2.41 9.46
CA GLU A 123 -10.11 -1.53 8.62
C GLU A 123 -9.75 -1.67 7.14
N MET A 124 -8.45 -1.77 6.83
CA MET A 124 -7.97 -1.81 5.45
C MET A 124 -8.14 -3.18 4.80
N MET A 125 -7.93 -4.29 5.53
CA MET A 125 -7.92 -5.64 4.95
C MET A 125 -9.19 -6.01 4.18
N PRO A 126 -10.41 -5.73 4.63
CA PRO A 126 -11.63 -5.97 3.85
C PRO A 126 -11.67 -5.21 2.51
N ILE A 127 -10.97 -4.09 2.42
CA ILE A 127 -10.90 -3.22 1.23
C ILE A 127 -9.76 -3.69 0.31
N VAL A 128 -8.56 -3.90 0.88
CA VAL A 128 -7.37 -4.24 0.09
C VAL A 128 -7.32 -5.70 -0.31
N PHE A 129 -7.79 -6.63 0.52
CA PHE A 129 -7.64 -8.07 0.27
C PHE A 129 -8.33 -8.53 -1.02
N PRO A 130 -9.59 -8.14 -1.32
CA PRO A 130 -10.22 -8.49 -2.60
C PRO A 130 -9.44 -7.94 -3.80
N MET A 131 -8.91 -6.73 -3.69
CA MET A 131 -8.11 -6.09 -4.75
C MET A 131 -6.80 -6.84 -4.97
N MET A 132 -6.07 -7.13 -3.88
CA MET A 132 -4.83 -7.90 -3.92
C MET A 132 -5.07 -9.30 -4.49
N LYS A 133 -6.14 -9.98 -4.07
CA LYS A 133 -6.51 -11.31 -4.58
C LYS A 133 -6.77 -11.29 -6.08
N HIS A 134 -7.52 -10.31 -6.58
CA HIS A 134 -7.80 -10.18 -8.02
C HIS A 134 -6.51 -9.95 -8.82
N VAL A 135 -5.68 -9.02 -8.35
CA VAL A 135 -4.39 -8.69 -8.96
C VAL A 135 -3.44 -9.90 -9.00
N ILE A 136 -3.35 -10.66 -7.91
CA ILE A 136 -2.50 -11.85 -7.83
C ILE A 136 -3.03 -12.98 -8.73
N SER A 137 -4.34 -13.23 -8.71
CA SER A 137 -4.96 -14.27 -9.56
C SER A 137 -4.81 -13.96 -11.05
N ASP A 138 -5.04 -12.72 -11.47
CA ASP A 138 -4.91 -12.31 -12.87
C ASP A 138 -3.46 -12.41 -13.37
N SER A 139 -2.49 -12.12 -12.49
CA SER A 139 -1.07 -12.21 -12.83
C SER A 139 -0.56 -13.66 -12.96
N LEU A 140 -1.25 -14.65 -12.39
CA LEU A 140 -0.84 -16.06 -12.45
C LEU A 140 -1.25 -16.77 -13.75
N ILE A 141 -2.17 -16.19 -14.52
CA ILE A 141 -2.68 -16.76 -15.78
C ILE A 141 -1.61 -16.71 -16.89
N ASP A 142 -0.61 -15.83 -16.76
CA ASP A 142 0.46 -15.64 -17.75
C ASP A 142 1.46 -16.81 -17.83
N ALA A 143 1.46 -17.72 -16.84
CA ALA A 143 2.41 -18.84 -16.83
C ALA A 143 1.94 -20.09 -17.59
N MET A 144 0.67 -20.18 -18.01
CA MET A 144 0.10 -21.45 -18.50
C MET A 144 -0.74 -21.40 -19.79
N GLU A 145 -1.08 -20.26 -20.38
CA GLU A 145 -1.97 -20.25 -21.56
C GLU A 145 -1.54 -19.31 -22.69
N ASP A 146 -1.06 -19.92 -23.77
CA ASP A 146 -0.76 -19.33 -25.08
C ASP A 146 -2.06 -19.17 -25.91
N THR A 147 -3.13 -18.64 -25.29
CA THR A 147 -4.43 -18.46 -25.95
C THR A 147 -4.99 -17.07 -25.74
N VAL A 148 -5.09 -16.35 -26.86
CA VAL A 148 -5.66 -15.02 -27.02
C VAL A 148 -7.14 -15.04 -26.62
N VAL A 149 -7.46 -14.61 -25.40
CA VAL A 149 -8.83 -14.25 -25.02
C VAL A 149 -8.86 -13.02 -24.11
N ASP A 150 -9.62 -12.05 -24.58
CA ASP A 150 -10.28 -10.90 -23.95
C ASP A 150 -9.52 -9.79 -23.22
N SER A 151 -10.00 -8.57 -23.51
CA SER A 151 -9.47 -7.28 -23.11
C SER A 151 -9.98 -6.84 -21.72
N CYS A 152 -9.85 -7.69 -20.71
CA CYS A 152 -9.92 -7.24 -19.32
C CYS A 152 -8.55 -6.70 -18.92
N ALA A 153 -8.48 -5.49 -18.39
CA ALA A 153 -7.21 -4.84 -18.03
C ALA A 153 -6.46 -5.68 -16.99
N ARG A 154 -5.53 -6.52 -17.48
CA ARG A 154 -4.74 -7.43 -16.65
C ARG A 154 -3.89 -6.61 -15.70
N ALA A 155 -3.85 -7.02 -14.43
CA ALA A 155 -3.04 -6.34 -13.44
C ALA A 155 -1.54 -6.44 -13.81
N SER A 156 -0.80 -5.33 -13.67
CA SER A 156 0.63 -5.34 -13.96
C SER A 156 1.38 -6.23 -12.97
N VAL A 157 2.50 -6.82 -13.40
CA VAL A 157 3.41 -7.57 -12.52
C VAL A 157 3.81 -6.72 -11.29
N GLY A 158 4.01 -5.41 -11.48
CA GLY A 158 4.31 -4.50 -10.39
C GLY A 158 3.17 -4.36 -9.37
N SER A 159 1.92 -4.33 -9.84
CA SER A 159 0.74 -4.35 -8.95
C SER A 159 0.67 -5.63 -8.13
N ALA A 160 1.01 -6.78 -8.72
CA ALA A 160 1.02 -8.07 -8.02
C ALA A 160 2.14 -8.16 -6.97
N ILE A 161 3.31 -7.59 -7.26
CA ILE A 161 4.42 -7.47 -6.30
C ILE A 161 4.01 -6.58 -5.11
N VAL A 162 3.46 -5.38 -5.37
CA VAL A 162 2.98 -4.48 -4.32
C VAL A 162 1.92 -5.16 -3.45
N ALA A 163 0.92 -5.79 -4.06
CA ALA A 163 -0.13 -6.54 -3.37
C ALA A 163 0.45 -7.65 -2.47
N SER A 164 1.40 -8.43 -2.99
CA SER A 164 2.04 -9.53 -2.25
C SER A 164 2.80 -9.02 -1.03
N HIS A 165 3.55 -7.93 -1.18
CA HIS A 165 4.30 -7.31 -0.09
C HIS A 165 3.41 -6.65 0.97
N CYS A 166 2.35 -5.96 0.55
CA CYS A 166 1.33 -5.42 1.47
C CYS A 166 0.70 -6.54 2.30
N LEU A 167 0.33 -7.66 1.65
CA LEU A 167 -0.27 -8.80 2.35
C LEU A 167 0.72 -9.43 3.35
N ARG A 168 1.97 -9.64 2.94
CA ARG A 168 3.03 -10.15 3.81
C ARG A 168 3.20 -9.27 5.05
N TRP A 169 3.34 -7.96 4.86
CA TRP A 169 3.48 -7.02 5.97
C TRP A 169 2.28 -7.04 6.92
N SER A 170 1.06 -7.14 6.39
CA SER A 170 -0.15 -7.19 7.21
C SER A 170 -0.20 -8.41 8.15
N ILE A 171 0.48 -9.50 7.77
CA ILE A 171 0.51 -10.78 8.51
C ILE A 171 1.73 -10.89 9.43
N GLU A 172 2.91 -10.44 8.98
CA GLU A 172 4.21 -10.73 9.61
C GLU A 172 4.78 -9.59 10.49
N ARG A 173 4.07 -8.46 10.60
CA ARG A 173 4.52 -7.26 11.35
C ARG A 173 4.74 -7.46 12.84
#